data_AF-A0A327HSF6-F1
#
_entry.id   AF-A0A327HSF6-F1
#
_cell.length_a   1.000
_cell.length_b   1.000
_cell.length_c   1.000
_cell.angle_alpha   90.00
_cell.angle_beta   90.00
_cell.angle_gamma   90.00
#
_symmetry.space_group_name_H-M   'P 1'
#
loop_
_entity.id
_entity.type
_entity.pdbx_description
1 polymer ?
#
loop_
_entity_poly.entity_id
_entity_poly.type
_entity_poly.pdbx_seq_one_letter_code
_entity_poly.pdbx_strand_id
1 'polypeptide(L)' 'LKSKGIKTEELHPKLIDNIDWESFDLIISMGCGVNCPMIRIDQDWNLDDPVGKSLEVFERCAEKIEENIKKLKNK' A
#
# COMPACT_ATOMS: atom_id res chain seq x y z
N LEU A 1 -9.97 -8.99 0.33
CA LEU A 1 -9.89 -8.69 1.79
C LEU A 1 -11.07 -9.26 2.58
N LYS A 2 -12.32 -9.01 2.17
CA LYS A 2 -13.50 -9.65 2.79
C LYS A 2 -13.43 -11.19 2.83
N SER A 3 -12.90 -11.81 1.77
CA SER A 3 -12.62 -13.27 1.71
C SER A 3 -11.65 -13.75 2.80
N LYS A 4 -10.80 -12.88 3.33
CA LYS A 4 -9.86 -13.12 4.43
C LYS A 4 -10.41 -12.69 5.80
N GLY A 5 -11.68 -12.28 5.89
CA GLY A 5 -12.29 -11.81 7.14
C GLY A 5 -11.83 -10.42 7.60
N ILE A 6 -11.17 -9.65 6.73
CA ILE A 6 -10.66 -8.31 7.04
C ILE A 6 -11.74 -7.28 6.67
N LYS A 7 -12.17 -6.48 7.65
CA LYS A 7 -13.11 -5.37 7.50
C LYS A 7 -12.45 -4.20 6.78
N THR A 8 -13.18 -3.56 5.87
CA THR A 8 -12.68 -2.44 5.06
C THR A 8 -13.67 -1.28 4.96
N GLU A 9 -14.83 -1.38 5.63
CA GLU A 9 -15.98 -0.49 5.47
C GLU A 9 -15.70 0.95 5.93
N GLU A 10 -14.74 1.14 6.83
CA GLU A 10 -14.33 2.46 7.34
C GLU A 10 -13.13 3.06 6.57
N LEU A 11 -12.54 2.28 5.66
CA LEU A 11 -11.39 2.73 4.87
C LEU A 11 -11.85 3.65 3.76
N HIS A 12 -11.17 4.79 3.63
CA HIS A 12 -11.40 5.77 2.57
C HIS A 12 -10.06 6.36 2.11
N PRO A 13 -9.94 6.78 0.83
CA PRO A 13 -8.76 7.49 0.36
C PRO A 13 -8.54 8.79 1.13
N LYS A 14 -7.28 9.08 1.46
CA LYS A 14 -6.85 10.32 2.11
C LYS A 14 -5.76 10.98 1.27
N LEU A 15 -5.79 12.31 1.17
CA LEU A 15 -4.72 13.07 0.55
C LEU A 15 -3.50 13.08 1.48
N ILE A 16 -2.30 13.00 0.89
CA ILE A 16 -1.03 13.08 1.64
C ILE A 16 -0.93 14.42 2.39
N ASP A 17 -1.43 15.51 1.78
CA ASP A 17 -1.43 16.84 2.41
C ASP A 17 -2.34 16.94 3.65
N ASN A 18 -3.26 15.99 3.83
CA ASN A 18 -4.16 15.95 4.99
C ASN A 18 -3.63 15.09 6.14
N ILE A 19 -2.44 14.50 5.99
CA ILE A 19 -1.80 13.67 7.01
C ILE A 19 -0.44 14.26 7.38
N ASP A 20 -0.09 14.20 8.66
CA ASP A 20 1.26 14.54 9.13
C ASP A 20 2.20 13.38 8.78
N TRP A 21 2.61 13.31 7.51
CA TRP A 21 3.43 12.20 7.02
C TRP A 21 4.84 12.19 7.62
N GLU A 22 5.34 13.35 8.09
CA GLU A 22 6.66 13.46 8.72
C GLU A 22 6.73 12.74 10.07
N SER A 23 5.57 12.58 10.73
CA SER A 23 5.45 11.88 12.01
C SER A 23 5.67 10.36 11.94
N PHE A 24 5.67 9.76 10.75
CA PHE A 24 5.83 8.31 10.60
C PHE A 24 7.29 7.88 10.56
N ASP A 25 7.60 6.77 11.24
CA ASP A 25 8.92 6.13 11.22
C ASP A 25 9.31 5.57 9.85
N LEU A 26 8.31 5.09 9.09
CA LEU A 26 8.51 4.44 7.81
C LEU A 26 7.40 4.79 6.81
N ILE A 27 7.79 5.33 5.67
CA ILE A 27 6.90 5.70 4.56
C ILE A 27 7.20 4.77 3.39
N ILE A 28 6.20 3.99 3.01
CA ILE A 28 6.31 2.97 1.97
C ILE A 28 5.49 3.39 0.75
N SER A 29 6.16 3.52 -0.40
CA SER A 29 5.50 3.59 -1.69
C SER A 29 5.12 2.18 -2.15
N MET A 30 3.85 1.98 -2.51
CA MET A 30 3.38 0.72 -3.10
C MET A 30 3.60 0.67 -4.62
N GLY A 31 4.00 1.77 -5.26
CA GLY A 31 4.22 1.88 -6.70
C GLY A 31 3.87 3.27 -7.22
N CYS A 32 4.55 3.71 -8.27
CA CYS A 32 4.43 5.06 -8.83
C CYS A 32 3.70 5.01 -10.19
N GLY A 33 2.38 5.22 -10.18
CA GLY A 33 1.59 5.42 -11.42
C GLY A 33 1.51 6.89 -11.86
N VAL A 34 1.93 7.82 -10.99
CA VAL A 34 1.84 9.27 -11.16
C VAL A 34 2.96 9.96 -10.37
N ASN A 35 3.36 11.17 -10.76
CA ASN A 35 4.39 11.94 -10.05
C ASN A 35 4.06 12.06 -8.55
N CYS A 36 4.90 11.47 -7.69
CA CYS A 36 4.73 11.61 -6.26
C CYS A 36 5.02 13.06 -5.83
N PRO A 37 4.22 13.64 -4.90
CA PRO A 37 4.61 14.88 -4.23
C PRO A 37 5.97 14.70 -3.54
N MET A 38 6.68 15.80 -3.28
CA MET A 38 8.02 15.81 -2.68
C MET A 38 7.98 15.38 -1.20
N ILE A 39 7.69 14.11 -0.95
CA ILE A 39 7.69 13.48 0.38
C ILE A 39 8.84 12.49 0.52
N ARG A 40 9.23 12.19 1.76
CA ARG A 40 10.21 11.14 2.05
C ARG A 40 9.60 9.78 1.70
N ILE A 41 10.35 8.93 0.99
CA ILE A 41 10.00 7.53 0.72
C ILE A 41 11.15 6.66 1.23
N ASP A 42 10.86 5.80 2.20
CA ASP A 42 11.86 4.94 2.83
C ASP A 42 11.98 3.59 2.11
N GLN A 43 10.89 3.10 1.52
CA GLN A 43 10.88 1.90 0.68
C GLN A 43 9.91 2.06 -0.49
N ASP A 44 10.29 1.54 -1.65
CA ASP A 44 9.41 1.43 -2.81
C ASP A 44 9.23 -0.03 -3.20
N TRP A 45 7.99 -0.52 -3.07
CA TRP A 45 7.64 -1.91 -3.35
C TRP A 45 7.32 -2.17 -4.84
N ASN A 46 7.18 -1.12 -5.67
CA ASN A 46 6.97 -1.24 -7.11
C ASN A 46 5.94 -2.33 -7.49
N LEU A 47 4.77 -2.31 -6.85
CA LEU A 47 3.72 -3.29 -7.12
C LEU A 47 2.95 -2.92 -8.39
N ASP A 48 2.53 -3.96 -9.12
CA ASP A 48 1.68 -3.79 -10.29
C ASP A 48 0.28 -3.31 -9.88
N ASP A 49 -0.23 -2.25 -10.53
CA ASP A 49 -1.58 -1.75 -10.29
C ASP A 49 -2.63 -2.80 -10.73
N PRO A 50 -3.50 -3.28 -9.83
CA PRO A 50 -4.56 -4.23 -10.16
C PRO A 50 -5.81 -3.57 -10.79
N VAL A 51 -5.92 -2.24 -10.85
CA VAL A 51 -7.09 -1.53 -11.39
C VAL A 51 -7.44 -2.02 -12.80
N GLY A 52 -8.73 -2.34 -13.00
CA GLY A 52 -9.26 -2.84 -14.27
C GLY A 52 -8.93 -4.31 -14.60
N LYS A 53 -8.22 -5.03 -13.71
CA LYS A 53 -7.84 -6.44 -13.90
C LYS A 53 -8.78 -7.40 -13.16
N SER A 54 -8.54 -8.70 -13.32
CA SER A 54 -9.33 -9.76 -12.68
C SER A 54 -9.14 -9.79 -11.17
N LEU A 55 -10.10 -10.39 -10.46
CA LEU A 55 -10.05 -10.58 -9.00
C LEU A 55 -8.76 -11.30 -8.55
N GLU A 56 -8.31 -12.30 -9.31
CA GLU A 56 -7.07 -13.04 -9.03
C GLU A 56 -5.85 -12.11 -8.96
N VAL A 57 -5.79 -11.07 -9.82
CA VAL A 57 -4.69 -10.10 -9.79
C VAL A 57 -4.76 -9.24 -8.53
N PHE A 58 -5.95 -8.84 -8.08
CA PHE A 58 -6.12 -8.16 -6.79
C PHE A 58 -5.67 -9.04 -5.62
N GLU A 59 -6.03 -10.33 -5.62
CA GLU A 59 -5.66 -11.27 -4.58
C GLU A 59 -4.14 -11.45 -4.51
N ARG A 60 -3.50 -11.64 -5.66
CA ARG A 60 -2.03 -11.75 -5.76
C ARG A 60 -1.32 -10.47 -5.35
N CYS A 61 -1.87 -9.30 -5.65
CA CYS A 61 -1.33 -8.02 -5.18
C CYS A 61 -1.41 -7.93 -3.64
N ALA A 62 -2.54 -8.30 -3.05
CA ALA A 62 -2.71 -8.35 -1.60
C ALA A 62 -1.75 -9.34 -0.92
N GLU A 63 -1.48 -10.50 -1.53
CA GLU A 63 -0.50 -11.47 -1.04
C GLU A 63 0.92 -10.92 -1.04
N LYS A 64 1.36 -10.23 -2.11
CA LYS A 64 2.66 -9.55 -2.16
C LYS A 64 2.80 -8.51 -1.04
N ILE A 65 1.75 -7.72 -0.79
CA ILE A 65 1.71 -6.75 0.32
C ILE A 65 1.88 -7.48 1.66
N GLU A 66 1.13 -8.57 1.88
CA GLU A 66 1.20 -9.38 3.10
C GLU A 66 2.62 -9.95 3.33
N GLU A 67 3.27 -10.46 2.29
CA GLU A 67 4.66 -10.95 2.35
C GLU A 67 5.65 -9.84 2.71
N ASN A 68 5.53 -8.66 2.09
CA ASN A 68 6.41 -7.55 2.37
C ASN A 68 6.25 -7.05 3.81
N ILE A 69 5.02 -6.96 4.32
CA ILE A 69 4.74 -6.65 5.73
C ILE A 69 5.40 -7.68 6.66
N LYS A 70 5.31 -8.98 6.34
CA LYS A 70 5.97 -10.04 7.15
C LYS A 70 7.49 -9.89 7.15
N LYS A 71 8.10 -9.49 6.03
CA LYS A 71 9.55 -9.21 5.95
C LYS A 71 9.95 -8.01 6.80
N LEU A 72 9.09 -6.99 6.93
CA LEU A 72 9.35 -5.84 7.79
C LEU A 72 9.35 -6.19 9.27
N LYS A 73 8.46 -7.08 9.73
CA LYS A 73 8.39 -7.49 11.15
C LYS A 73 9.65 -8.19 11.66
N ASN A 74 10.50 -8.67 10.76
CA ASN A 74 11.74 -9.39 11.09
C ASN A 74 12.99 -8.50 10.99
N LYS A 75 12.82 -7.17 10.83
CA LYS A 75 13.86 -6.15 10.93
C LYS A 75 13.74 -5.41 12.25
#